data_AF-A0A357HY18-F1
#
_entry.id   AF-A0A357HY18-F1
#
_cell.length_a   1.000
_cell.length_b   1.000
_cell.length_c   1.000
_cell.angle_alpha   90.00
_cell.angle_beta   90.00
_cell.angle_gamma   90.00
#
_symmetry.space_group_name_H-M   'P 1'
#
loop_
_entity.id
_entity.type
_entity.pdbx_description
1 polymer ?
#
loop_
_entity_poly.entity_id
_entity_poly.type
_entity_poly.pdbx_seq_one_letter_code
_entity_poly.pdbx_strand_id
1 'polypeptide(L)' 'SAAHAAKDSGIALGLAANAGINAPLAQATFEQYTKLTEMGKGELDKSGIAELTFKGRI' A
#
# COMPACT_ATOMS: atom_id res chain seq x y z
N SER A 1 -5.69 7.04 -6.09
CA SER A 1 -5.28 7.41 -4.73
C SER A 1 -4.61 6.23 -4.03
N ALA A 2 -3.98 6.45 -2.88
CA ALA A 2 -3.39 5.40 -2.05
C ALA A 2 -4.43 4.35 -1.60
N ALA A 3 -5.67 4.76 -1.35
CA ALA A 3 -6.77 3.85 -1.03
C ALA A 3 -7.09 2.88 -2.17
N HIS A 4 -7.13 3.36 -3.42
CA HIS A 4 -7.29 2.50 -4.60
C HIS A 4 -6.10 1.53 -4.73
N ALA A 5 -4.88 2.03 -4.50
CA ALA A 5 -3.69 1.20 -4.55
C ALA A 5 -3.69 0.11 -3.46
N ALA A 6 -4.16 0.40 -2.25
CA ALA A 6 -4.33 -0.59 -1.19
C ALA A 6 -5.31 -1.68 -1.61
N LYS A 7 -6.49 -1.30 -2.12
CA LYS A 7 -7.52 -2.24 -2.60
C LYS A 7 -6.96 -3.19 -3.67
N ASP A 8 -6.37 -2.64 -4.73
CA ASP A 8 -5.86 -3.44 -5.85
C ASP A 8 -4.69 -4.33 -5.43
N SER A 9 -3.81 -3.83 -4.55
CA SER A 9 -2.69 -4.62 -4.02
C SER A 9 -3.19 -5.78 -3.16
N GLY A 10 -4.25 -5.60 -2.37
CA GLY A 10 -4.88 -6.67 -1.60
C GLY A 10 -5.46 -7.78 -2.50
N ILE A 11 -6.09 -7.42 -3.63
CA ILE A 11 -6.57 -8.39 -4.62
C ILE A 11 -5.39 -9.18 -5.20
N ALA A 12 -4.33 -8.49 -5.63
CA ALA A 12 -3.14 -9.14 -6.19
C ALA A 12 -2.47 -10.09 -5.20
N LEU A 13 -2.39 -9.71 -3.91
CA LEU A 13 -1.85 -10.56 -2.85
C LEU A 13 -2.72 -11.79 -2.59
N GLY A 14 -4.05 -11.64 -2.61
CA GLY A 14 -4.96 -12.78 -2.52
C GLY A 14 -4.78 -13.78 -3.67
N LEU A 15 -4.61 -13.27 -4.89
CA LEU A 15 -4.30 -14.12 -6.06
C LEU A 15 -2.94 -14.80 -5.94
N ALA A 16 -1.91 -14.08 -5.47
CA ALA A 16 -0.58 -14.66 -5.25
C ALA A 16 -0.61 -15.77 -4.20
N ALA A 17 -1.33 -15.57 -3.08
CA ALA A 17 -1.51 -16.59 -2.05
C ALA A 17 -2.19 -17.85 -2.60
N ASN A 18 -3.26 -17.70 -3.39
CA ASN A 18 -3.95 -18.83 -4.03
C ASN A 18 -3.05 -19.59 -5.01
N ALA A 19 -2.09 -18.91 -5.64
CA ALA A 19 -1.11 -19.50 -6.54
C ALA A 19 0.14 -20.04 -5.83
N GLY A 20 0.24 -19.94 -4.50
CA GLY A 20 1.45 -20.32 -3.76
C GLY A 20 2.67 -19.42 -4.03
N ILE A 21 2.45 -18.21 -4.55
CA ILE A 21 3.51 -17.25 -4.87
C ILE A 21 3.83 -16.41 -3.63
N ASN A 22 5.06 -16.51 -3.16
CA ASN A 22 5.55 -15.63 -2.10
C ASN A 22 5.90 -14.25 -2.66
N ALA A 23 5.13 -13.22 -2.30
CA ALA A 23 5.28 -11.85 -2.81
C ALA A 23 5.55 -10.83 -1.68
N PRO A 24 6.67 -10.95 -0.93
CA PRO A 24 6.92 -10.16 0.27
C PRO A 24 7.05 -8.65 -0.03
N LEU A 25 7.58 -8.29 -1.20
CA LEU A 25 7.68 -6.88 -1.61
C LEU A 25 6.30 -6.27 -1.89
N ALA A 26 5.39 -7.04 -2.50
CA ALA A 26 4.02 -6.60 -2.72
C ALA A 26 3.26 -6.48 -1.40
N GLN A 27 3.51 -7.39 -0.45
CA GLN A 27 2.95 -7.33 0.90
C GLN A 27 3.38 -6.05 1.64
N ALA A 28 4.67 -5.74 1.66
CA ALA A 28 5.18 -4.50 2.26
C ALA A 28 4.59 -3.24 1.60
N THR A 29 4.41 -3.27 0.27
CA THR A 29 3.81 -2.15 -0.48
C THR A 29 2.32 -1.97 -0.12
N PHE A 30 1.57 -3.06 -0.02
CA PHE A 30 0.17 -3.05 0.43
C PHE A 30 0.05 -2.46 1.83
N GLU A 31 0.91 -2.87 2.76
CA GLU A 31 0.93 -2.36 4.14
C GLU A 31 1.21 -0.86 4.21
N GLN A 32 2.07 -0.33 3.35
CA GLN A 32 2.32 1.12 3.27
C GLN A 32 1.07 1.89 2.81
N TYR A 33 0.36 1.41 1.78
CA TYR A 33 -0.88 2.06 1.34
C TYR A 33 -2.03 1.92 2.35
N THR A 34 -2.13 0.77 3.01
CA THR A 34 -3.11 0.52 4.09
C THR A 34 -2.86 1.48 5.25
N LYS A 35 -1.60 1.64 5.68
CA LYS A 35 -1.23 2.59 6.73
C LYS A 35 -1.58 4.03 6.39
N LEU A 36 -1.39 4.48 5.15
CA LEU A 36 -1.85 5.81 4.72
C LEU A 36 -3.37 5.95 4.83
N THR A 37 -4.10 4.91 4.44
CA THR A 37 -5.57 4.90 4.50
C THR A 37 -6.05 4.99 5.95
N GLU A 38 -5.46 4.21 6.86
CA GLU A 38 -5.72 4.25 8.31
C GLU A 38 -5.40 5.61 8.94
N MET A 39 -4.39 6.31 8.42
CA MET A 39 -4.04 7.68 8.83
C MET A 39 -4.98 8.76 8.24
N GLY A 40 -6.05 8.37 7.54
CA GLY A 40 -6.97 9.30 6.88
C GLY A 40 -6.39 9.97 5.62
N LYS A 41 -5.26 9.47 5.12
CA LYS A 41 -4.54 9.99 3.94
C LYS A 41 -4.76 9.13 2.68
N GLY A 42 -5.85 8.36 2.65
CA GLY A 42 -6.18 7.45 1.55
C GLY A 42 -6.34 8.15 0.20
N GLU A 43 -6.72 9.43 0.19
CA GLU A 43 -6.95 10.22 -1.03
C GLU A 43 -5.66 10.74 -1.68
N LEU A 44 -4.53 10.69 -0.98
CA LEU A 44 -3.24 11.11 -1.54
C LEU A 44 -2.85 10.26 -2.76
N ASP A 45 -1.96 10.82 -3.58
CA ASP A 45 -1.27 10.04 -4.60
C ASP A 45 -0.43 8.90 -3.96
N LYS A 46 -0.12 7.86 -4.76
CA LYS A 46 0.72 6.73 -4.33
C LYS A 46 2.07 7.18 -3.77
N SER A 47 2.64 8.26 -4.29
CA SER A 47 3.88 8.86 -3.77
C SER A 47 3.78 9.33 -2.31
N GLY A 48 2.57 9.47 -1.76
CA GLY A 48 2.35 9.83 -0.35
C GLY A 48 2.96 8.85 0.65
N ILE A 49 3.34 7.63 0.24
CA ILE A 49 4.04 6.68 1.11
C ILE A 49 5.40 7.21 1.59
N ALA A 50 5.98 8.18 0.86
CA ALA A 50 7.21 8.86 1.27
C ALA A 50 7.07 9.50 2.66
N GLU A 51 5.88 10.00 3.02
CA GLU A 51 5.62 10.63 4.32
C GLU A 51 5.69 9.64 5.50
N LEU A 52 5.59 8.33 5.22
CA LEU A 52 5.76 7.29 6.25
C LEU A 52 7.22 7.12 6.66
N THR A 53 8.16 7.51 5.79
CA THR A 53 9.60 7.35 5.98
C THR A 53 10.29 8.69 6.23
N PHE A 54 9.98 9.70 5.42
CA PHE A 54 10.58 11.03 5.45
C PHE A 54 9.53 12.05 5.92
N LYS A 55 9.42 12.23 7.23
CA LYS A 55 8.46 13.16 7.83
C LYS A 55 8.82 14.61 7.44
N GLY A 56 7.83 15.40 7.01
CA GLY A 56 7.99 16.84 6.76
C GLY A 56 8.65 17.18 5.43
N ARG A 57 8.47 16.34 4.41
CA ARG A 57 9.04 16.55 3.07
C ARG A 57 8.28 17.59 2.23
N ILE A 58 7.09 17.98 2.69
CA ILE A 58 6.20 18.99 2.10
C ILE A 58 6.24 20.28 2.90
#